data_AF-A0A7C2EU41-F1
#
_entry.id   AF-A0A7C2EU41-F1
#
_cell.length_a   1.000
_cell.length_b   1.000
_cell.length_c   1.000
_cell.angle_alpha   90.00
_cell.angle_beta   90.00
_cell.angle_gamma   90.00
#
_symmetry.space_group_name_H-M   'P 1'
#
loop_
_entity.id
_entity.type
_entity.pdbx_description
1 polymer ?
#
loop_
_entity_poly.entity_id
_entity_poly.type
_entity_poly.pdbx_seq_one_letter_code
_entity_poly.pdbx_strand_id
1 'polypeptide(L)'
;MLGLPAVLRHRKAPPRGAASDPALPGAGGSGVNPVDAAIIRRKLAHIAASLDGLRPISRLSLEEYRARFYERKAAERLIQEAIEAALDVNAHLIAELGSEIPEDYYGGFLKMSELGIASLELARSLAPSAGLRNRLVHEYESIEDAKVLGSIGTILELYPRYVQAVEAYLTKSGL
;
A
#
# COMPACT_ATOMS: atom_id res chain seq x y z
N MET A 1 3.09 45.23 -20.46
CA MET A 1 1.93 44.33 -20.59
C MET A 1 2.42 43.08 -21.33
N LEU A 2 2.96 42.10 -20.59
CA LEU A 2 3.56 40.88 -21.17
C LEU A 2 2.46 39.81 -21.25
N GLY A 3 2.14 39.39 -22.48
CA GLY A 3 1.16 38.35 -22.77
C GLY A 3 1.66 36.97 -22.36
N LEU A 4 0.79 36.20 -21.70
CA LEU A 4 1.02 34.81 -21.33
C LEU A 4 1.05 33.91 -22.59
N PRO A 5 1.96 32.92 -22.68
CA PRO A 5 2.05 32.04 -23.84
C PRO A 5 0.92 31.00 -23.88
N ALA A 6 0.54 30.66 -25.11
CA ALA A 6 -0.51 29.72 -25.48
C ALA A 6 -0.15 28.27 -25.10
N VAL A 7 -0.52 27.84 -23.90
CA VAL A 7 -0.69 26.43 -23.59
C VAL A 7 -2.01 26.29 -22.85
N LEU A 8 -2.77 25.23 -23.18
CA LEU A 8 -4.08 24.81 -22.66
C LEU A 8 -5.25 24.98 -23.65
N ARG A 9 -5.24 24.16 -24.70
CA ARG A 9 -6.49 23.63 -25.24
C ARG A 9 -6.68 22.21 -24.68
N HIS A 10 -7.32 22.11 -23.52
CA HIS A 10 -7.70 20.81 -22.97
C HIS A 10 -8.77 20.16 -23.88
N ARG A 11 -8.43 19.05 -24.53
CA ARG A 11 -9.44 18.10 -25.00
C ARG A 11 -9.90 17.29 -23.78
N LYS A 12 -11.20 17.35 -23.48
CA LYS A 12 -11.83 16.55 -22.43
C LYS A 12 -11.74 15.08 -22.84
N ALA A 13 -10.96 14.28 -22.11
CA ALA A 13 -10.90 12.84 -22.32
C ALA A 13 -12.19 12.18 -21.79
N PRO A 14 -12.70 11.12 -22.45
CA PRO A 14 -13.85 10.37 -21.93
C PRO A 14 -13.47 9.63 -20.62
N PRO A 15 -14.44 9.34 -19.74
CA PRO A 15 -14.18 8.60 -18.52
C PRO A 15 -13.67 7.20 -18.86
N ARG A 16 -12.47 6.86 -18.38
CA ARG A 16 -11.96 5.48 -18.46
C ARG A 16 -12.67 4.66 -17.38
N GLY A 17 -13.27 3.53 -17.79
CA GLY A 17 -13.75 2.52 -16.86
C GLY A 17 -12.62 2.05 -15.93
N ALA A 18 -13.01 1.55 -14.76
CA ALA A 18 -12.12 1.13 -13.67
C ALA A 18 -10.85 0.46 -14.22
N ALA A 19 -9.70 1.08 -13.98
CA ALA A 19 -8.42 0.50 -14.34
C ALA A 19 -8.26 -0.82 -13.58
N SER A 20 -8.24 -1.93 -14.30
CA SER A 20 -7.83 -3.23 -13.76
C SER A 20 -6.35 -3.15 -13.38
N ASP A 21 -6.01 -3.70 -12.21
CA ASP A 21 -4.65 -3.74 -11.69
C ASP A 21 -3.70 -4.35 -12.74
N PRO A 22 -2.48 -3.80 -12.91
CA PRO A 22 -1.46 -4.50 -13.69
C PRO A 22 -1.19 -5.84 -13.01
N ALA A 23 -1.42 -6.93 -13.75
CA ALA A 23 -1.16 -8.29 -13.28
C ALA A 23 0.26 -8.39 -12.69
N LEU A 24 0.38 -9.16 -11.61
CA LEU A 24 1.69 -9.50 -11.05
C LEU A 24 2.59 -10.06 -12.16
N PRO A 25 3.86 -9.61 -12.30
CA PRO A 25 4.73 -10.06 -13.37
C PRO A 25 4.86 -11.59 -13.39
N GLY A 26 4.49 -12.20 -14.52
CA GLY A 26 4.41 -13.65 -14.69
C GLY A 26 5.74 -14.34 -14.97
N ALA A 27 5.98 -15.39 -14.17
CA ALA A 27 6.77 -16.63 -14.34
C ALA A 27 8.20 -16.60 -14.95
N GLY A 28 9.15 -17.12 -14.16
CA GLY A 28 10.43 -17.63 -14.64
C GLY A 28 11.35 -18.14 -13.53
N GLY A 29 11.04 -19.28 -12.90
CA GLY A 29 12.00 -19.94 -11.99
C GLY A 29 11.36 -21.01 -11.10
N SER A 30 11.53 -22.29 -11.45
CA SER A 30 11.19 -23.46 -10.63
C SER A 30 12.23 -23.68 -9.51
N GLY A 31 12.44 -22.67 -8.67
CA GLY A 31 13.27 -22.76 -7.48
C GLY A 31 12.52 -22.09 -6.36
N VAL A 32 11.92 -22.88 -5.47
CA VAL A 32 11.44 -22.38 -4.18
C VAL A 32 12.70 -21.87 -3.48
N ASN A 33 12.88 -20.56 -3.43
CA ASN A 33 13.93 -19.99 -2.63
C ASN A 33 13.45 -20.03 -1.16
N PRO A 34 14.34 -20.22 -0.20
CA PRO A 34 13.94 -20.13 1.20
C PRO A 34 13.36 -18.74 1.48
N VAL A 35 12.35 -18.67 2.35
CA VAL A 35 11.83 -17.41 2.86
C VAL A 35 12.99 -16.56 3.41
N ASP A 36 13.24 -15.40 2.80
CA ASP A 36 14.28 -14.48 3.24
C ASP A 36 13.73 -13.56 4.34
N ALA A 37 13.87 -14.02 5.58
CA ALA A 37 13.41 -13.30 6.77
C ALA A 37 14.10 -11.92 6.93
N ALA A 38 15.34 -11.75 6.45
CA ALA A 38 16.05 -10.49 6.55
C ALA A 38 15.45 -9.45 5.59
N ILE A 39 15.08 -9.86 4.37
CA ILE A 39 14.36 -9.00 3.43
C ILE A 39 12.98 -8.62 3.99
N ILE A 40 12.24 -9.59 4.52
CA ILE A 40 10.90 -9.34 5.10
C ILE A 40 11.02 -8.35 6.26
N ARG A 41 11.90 -8.61 7.23
CA ARG A 41 12.06 -7.71 8.39
C ARG A 41 12.51 -6.31 8.00
N ARG A 42 13.35 -6.16 6.97
CA ARG A 42 13.70 -4.85 6.42
C ARG A 42 12.47 -4.10 5.88
N LYS A 43 11.57 -4.80 5.19
CA LYS A 43 10.30 -4.21 4.72
C LYS A 43 9.34 -3.90 5.87
N LEU A 44 9.24 -4.77 6.89
CA LEU A 44 8.44 -4.50 8.09
C LEU A 44 8.95 -3.26 8.85
N ALA A 45 10.28 -3.07 8.94
CA ALA A 45 10.89 -1.88 9.52
C ALA A 45 10.58 -0.62 8.69
N HIS A 46 10.53 -0.73 7.36
CA HIS A 46 10.12 0.36 6.49
C HIS A 46 8.65 0.75 6.74
N ILE A 47 7.74 -0.23 6.84
CA ILE A 47 6.34 0.01 7.23
C ILE A 47 6.29 0.78 8.55
N ALA A 48 6.99 0.31 9.58
CA ALA A 48 6.99 0.96 10.89
C ALA A 48 7.45 2.42 10.82
N ALA A 49 8.52 2.70 10.07
CA ALA A 49 9.02 4.06 9.86
C ALA A 49 7.99 4.95 9.13
N SER A 50 7.30 4.42 8.12
CA SER A 50 6.23 5.14 7.43
C SER A 50 5.07 5.48 8.37
N LEU A 51 4.67 4.53 9.23
CA LEU A 51 3.64 4.77 10.25
C LEU A 51 4.05 5.87 11.23
N ASP A 52 5.29 5.88 11.69
CA ASP A 52 5.78 6.91 12.61
C ASP A 52 5.78 8.31 11.97
N GLY A 53 6.10 8.41 10.67
CA GLY A 53 5.96 9.64 9.91
C GLY A 53 4.50 10.12 9.75
N LEU A 54 3.54 9.19 9.72
CA LEU A 54 2.10 9.50 9.61
C LEU A 54 1.48 9.99 10.93
N ARG A 55 1.98 9.55 12.08
CA ARG A 55 1.45 9.92 13.42
C ARG A 55 1.32 11.43 13.68
N PRO A 56 2.29 12.30 13.35
CA PRO A 56 2.11 13.74 13.53
C PRO A 56 1.06 14.31 12.57
N ILE A 57 0.98 13.79 11.34
CA ILE A 57 0.04 14.27 10.31
C ILE A 57 -1.40 13.90 10.69
N SER A 58 -1.60 12.73 11.31
CA SER A 58 -2.93 12.25 11.72
C SER A 58 -3.63 13.14 12.75
N ARG A 59 -2.91 14.07 13.37
CA ARG A 59 -3.43 15.01 14.38
C ARG A 59 -3.89 16.33 13.79
N LEU A 60 -3.62 16.58 12.51
CA LEU A 60 -4.04 17.80 11.84
C LEU A 60 -5.54 17.79 11.59
N SER A 61 -6.17 18.95 11.73
CA SER A 61 -7.49 19.19 11.14
C SER A 61 -7.40 19.19 9.61
N LEU A 62 -8.54 19.02 8.94
CA LEU A 62 -8.59 19.06 7.47
C LEU A 62 -8.15 20.43 6.91
N GLU A 63 -8.43 21.52 7.63
CA GLU A 63 -8.00 22.86 7.25
C GLU A 63 -6.48 23.00 7.31
N GLU A 64 -5.86 22.59 8.42
CA GLU A 64 -4.41 22.61 8.57
C GLU A 64 -3.73 21.70 7.54
N TYR A 65 -4.26 20.50 7.31
CA TYR A 65 -3.75 19.57 6.31
C TYR A 65 -3.77 20.19 4.92
N ARG A 66 -4.88 20.84 4.52
CA ARG A 66 -5.00 21.54 3.23
C ARG A 66 -4.00 22.69 3.06
N ALA A 67 -3.76 23.44 4.14
CA ALA A 67 -2.81 24.56 4.15
C ALA A 67 -1.34 24.10 4.06
N ARG A 68 -1.05 22.84 4.42
CA ARG A 68 0.29 22.30 4.58
C ARG A 68 0.68 21.38 3.42
N PHE A 69 1.13 21.99 2.32
CA PHE A 69 1.46 21.26 1.08
C PHE A 69 2.41 20.08 1.29
N TYR A 70 3.48 20.27 2.07
CA TYR A 70 4.49 19.22 2.27
C TYR A 70 3.94 18.07 3.11
N GLU A 71 3.11 18.32 4.12
CA GLU A 71 2.48 17.29 4.93
C GLU A 71 1.47 16.47 4.11
N ARG A 72 0.77 17.08 3.15
CA ARG A 72 -0.07 16.34 2.20
C ARG A 72 0.77 15.39 1.35
N LYS A 73 1.84 15.91 0.74
CA LYS A 73 2.73 15.09 -0.08
C LYS A 73 3.46 14.01 0.73
N ALA A 74 3.83 14.30 1.96
CA ALA A 74 4.38 13.31 2.88
C ALA A 74 3.35 12.22 3.19
N ALA A 75 2.10 12.57 3.52
CA ALA A 75 1.07 11.57 3.80
C ALA A 75 0.80 10.66 2.61
N GLU A 76 0.60 11.22 1.41
CA GLU A 76 0.43 10.46 0.17
C GLU A 76 1.58 9.46 -0.02
N ARG A 77 2.83 9.91 0.13
CA ARG A 77 4.02 9.07 -0.06
C ARG A 77 4.19 8.00 1.02
N LEU A 78 4.02 8.36 2.29
CA LEU A 78 4.19 7.44 3.41
C LEU A 78 3.12 6.34 3.39
N ILE A 79 1.87 6.67 3.00
CA ILE A 79 0.81 5.68 2.79
C ILE A 79 1.20 4.72 1.64
N GLN A 80 1.65 5.26 0.51
CA GLN A 80 2.10 4.45 -0.62
C GLN A 80 3.22 3.48 -0.21
N GLU A 81 4.26 3.99 0.47
CA GLU A 81 5.42 3.21 0.91
C GLU A 81 5.04 2.08 1.87
N ALA A 82 4.18 2.36 2.85
CA ALA A 82 3.71 1.34 3.79
C ALA A 82 2.94 0.22 3.08
N ILE A 83 2.02 0.58 2.17
CA ILE A 83 1.20 -0.39 1.43
C ILE A 83 2.08 -1.20 0.48
N GLU A 84 2.95 -0.55 -0.29
CA GLU A 84 3.84 -1.21 -1.26
C GLU A 84 4.80 -2.19 -0.56
N ALA A 85 5.37 -1.82 0.59
CA ALA A 85 6.19 -2.73 1.38
C ALA A 85 5.42 -3.96 1.88
N ALA A 86 4.14 -3.81 2.27
CA ALA A 86 3.30 -4.95 2.64
C ALA A 86 2.95 -5.84 1.44
N LEU A 87 2.67 -5.26 0.28
CA LEU A 87 2.42 -6.02 -0.95
C LEU A 87 3.64 -6.83 -1.36
N ASP A 88 4.84 -6.25 -1.27
CA ASP A 88 6.09 -6.97 -1.54
C ASP A 88 6.32 -8.12 -0.55
N VAL A 89 6.02 -7.93 0.73
CA VAL A 89 6.09 -9.00 1.75
C VAL A 89 5.10 -10.12 1.43
N ASN A 90 3.87 -9.77 1.06
CA ASN A 90 2.86 -10.75 0.66
C ASN A 90 3.33 -11.55 -0.56
N ALA A 91 3.80 -10.87 -1.61
CA ALA A 91 4.28 -11.51 -2.83
C ALA A 91 5.44 -12.47 -2.54
N HIS A 92 6.41 -12.06 -1.71
CA HIS A 92 7.52 -12.90 -1.28
C HIS A 92 7.02 -14.15 -0.55
N LEU A 93 6.17 -13.99 0.46
CA LEU A 93 5.66 -15.12 1.26
C LEU A 93 4.78 -16.07 0.44
N ILE A 94 3.91 -15.55 -0.43
CA ILE A 94 3.04 -16.35 -1.30
C ILE A 94 3.86 -17.20 -2.27
N ALA A 95 4.88 -16.59 -2.90
CA ALA A 95 5.74 -17.28 -3.86
C ALA A 95 6.52 -18.43 -3.19
N GLU A 96 7.15 -18.17 -2.05
CA GLU A 96 8.01 -19.19 -1.41
C GLU A 96 7.22 -20.28 -0.67
N LEU A 97 5.96 -20.03 -0.31
CA LEU A 97 5.08 -21.06 0.26
C LEU A 97 4.39 -21.91 -0.81
N GLY A 98 4.79 -21.77 -2.08
CA GLY A 98 4.28 -22.58 -3.18
C GLY A 98 2.79 -22.36 -3.47
N SER A 99 2.27 -21.18 -3.09
CA SER A 99 0.86 -20.86 -3.30
C SER A 99 0.63 -20.21 -4.65
N GLU A 100 -0.59 -20.36 -5.17
CA GLU A 100 -1.00 -19.67 -6.38
C GLU A 100 -0.92 -18.16 -6.18
N ILE A 101 -0.22 -17.50 -7.09
CA ILE A 101 -0.03 -16.06 -7.10
C ILE A 101 -1.38 -15.42 -7.49
N PRO A 102 -1.93 -14.51 -6.68
CA PRO A 102 -3.22 -13.90 -6.97
C PRO A 102 -3.17 -13.01 -8.21
N GLU A 103 -4.32 -12.81 -8.86
CA GLU A 103 -4.39 -11.98 -10.07
C GLU A 103 -4.13 -10.49 -9.77
N ASP A 104 -4.42 -10.05 -8.55
CA ASP A 104 -4.28 -8.67 -8.10
C ASP A 104 -3.74 -8.53 -6.67
N TYR A 105 -3.39 -7.30 -6.29
CA TYR A 105 -2.84 -6.98 -4.97
C TYR A 105 -3.87 -7.13 -3.85
N TYR A 106 -5.16 -6.97 -4.15
CA TYR A 106 -6.25 -7.17 -3.21
C TYR A 106 -6.31 -8.64 -2.75
N GLY A 107 -6.27 -9.57 -3.71
CA GLY A 107 -6.18 -11.01 -3.49
C GLY A 107 -4.92 -11.40 -2.74
N GLY A 108 -3.81 -10.66 -2.92
CA GLY A 108 -2.59 -10.76 -2.13
C GLY A 108 -2.84 -10.76 -0.62
N PHE A 109 -3.63 -9.82 -0.12
CA PHE A 109 -3.94 -9.76 1.32
C PHE A 109 -4.82 -10.92 1.78
N LEU A 110 -5.80 -11.34 0.98
CA LEU A 110 -6.65 -12.49 1.30
C LEU A 110 -5.84 -13.79 1.36
N LYS A 111 -4.88 -13.94 0.44
CA LYS A 111 -3.99 -15.10 0.38
C LYS A 111 -3.16 -15.28 1.65
N MET A 112 -2.75 -14.18 2.29
CA MET A 112 -2.08 -14.23 3.59
C MET A 112 -2.93 -14.90 4.68
N SER A 113 -4.25 -14.78 4.61
CA SER A 113 -5.14 -15.50 5.53
C SER A 113 -5.24 -16.98 5.22
N GLU A 114 -5.27 -17.37 3.94
CA GLU A 114 -5.28 -18.78 3.53
C GLU A 114 -4.00 -19.51 3.97
N LEU A 115 -2.88 -18.79 3.96
CA LEU A 115 -1.58 -19.26 4.45
C LEU A 115 -1.48 -19.26 5.98
N GLY A 116 -2.51 -18.82 6.70
CA GLY A 116 -2.54 -18.78 8.16
C GLY A 116 -1.63 -17.71 8.78
N ILE A 117 -1.19 -16.72 7.99
CA ILE A 117 -0.28 -15.65 8.44
C ILE A 117 -1.06 -14.52 9.11
N ALA A 118 -2.21 -14.15 8.54
CA ALA A 118 -3.13 -13.15 9.11
C ALA A 118 -4.51 -13.77 9.37
N SER A 119 -5.29 -13.17 10.27
CA SER A 119 -6.71 -13.56 10.38
C SER A 119 -7.49 -13.08 9.15
N LEU A 120 -8.57 -13.78 8.81
CA LEU A 120 -9.42 -13.40 7.68
C LEU A 120 -10.02 -11.99 7.84
N GLU A 121 -10.36 -11.62 9.08
CA GLU A 121 -10.82 -10.27 9.41
C GLU A 121 -9.76 -9.23 9.06
N LEU A 122 -8.52 -9.42 9.54
CA LEU A 122 -7.42 -8.50 9.28
C LEU A 122 -7.11 -8.40 7.79
N ALA A 123 -7.05 -9.54 7.10
CA ALA A 123 -6.82 -9.59 5.66
C ALA A 123 -7.88 -8.81 4.87
N ARG A 124 -9.17 -8.98 5.20
CA ARG A 124 -10.27 -8.23 4.58
C ARG A 124 -10.22 -6.74 4.86
N SER A 125 -9.78 -6.34 6.05
CA SER A 125 -9.60 -4.92 6.40
C SER A 125 -8.41 -4.29 5.67
N LEU A 126 -7.33 -5.06 5.44
CA LEU A 126 -6.14 -4.58 4.73
C LEU A 126 -6.33 -4.50 3.20
N ALA A 127 -7.06 -5.43 2.61
CA ALA A 127 -7.17 -5.57 1.16
C ALA A 127 -7.60 -4.28 0.42
N PRO A 128 -8.55 -3.46 0.91
CA PRO A 128 -8.90 -2.18 0.30
C PRO A 128 -7.74 -1.17 0.19
N SER A 129 -6.68 -1.31 1.00
CA SER A 129 -5.52 -0.43 0.94
C SER A 129 -4.73 -0.57 -0.38
N ALA A 130 -4.78 -1.72 -1.05
CA ALA A 130 -4.21 -1.88 -2.40
C ALA A 130 -4.82 -0.87 -3.39
N GLY A 131 -6.14 -0.71 -3.37
CA GLY A 131 -6.85 0.26 -4.20
C GLY A 131 -6.53 1.72 -3.82
N LEU A 132 -6.29 2.01 -2.54
CA LEU A 132 -5.83 3.33 -2.09
C LEU A 132 -4.47 3.68 -2.69
N ARG A 133 -3.51 2.75 -2.65
CA ARG A 133 -2.19 2.94 -3.26
C ARG A 133 -2.30 3.18 -4.77
N ASN A 134 -3.18 2.45 -5.46
CA ASN A 134 -3.39 2.64 -6.90
C ASN A 134 -3.98 4.02 -7.23
N ARG A 135 -4.93 4.49 -6.41
CA ARG A 135 -5.49 5.85 -6.54
C ARG A 135 -4.43 6.93 -6.34
N LEU A 136 -3.57 6.78 -5.33
CA LEU A 136 -2.51 7.76 -5.04
C LEU A 136 -1.50 7.89 -6.18
N VAL A 137 -1.26 6.82 -6.94
CA VAL A 137 -0.30 6.81 -8.06
C VAL A 137 -0.95 7.22 -9.38
N HIS A 138 -2.12 6.68 -9.71
CA HIS A 138 -2.69 6.77 -11.05
C HIS A 138 -3.80 7.83 -11.20
N GLU A 139 -4.47 8.19 -10.11
CA GLU A 139 -5.58 9.15 -10.08
C GLU A 139 -5.17 10.45 -9.37
N TYR A 140 -3.89 10.83 -9.46
CA TYR A 140 -3.28 11.90 -8.66
C TYR A 140 -3.93 13.28 -8.87
N GLU A 141 -4.49 13.55 -10.05
CA GLU A 141 -5.21 14.80 -10.35
C GLU A 141 -6.56 14.91 -9.60
N SER A 142 -7.06 13.79 -9.06
CA SER A 142 -8.36 13.68 -8.38
C SER A 142 -8.24 13.22 -6.92
N ILE A 143 -7.06 13.36 -6.31
CA ILE A 143 -6.85 13.03 -4.89
C ILE A 143 -7.67 14.00 -4.02
N GLU A 144 -8.57 13.43 -3.22
CA GLU A 144 -9.36 14.18 -2.24
C GLU A 144 -8.62 14.20 -0.89
N ASP A 145 -8.12 15.37 -0.49
CA ASP A 145 -7.35 15.57 0.76
C ASP A 145 -8.05 14.97 2.00
N ALA A 146 -9.38 15.09 2.07
CA ALA A 146 -10.17 14.55 3.18
C ALA A 146 -10.14 13.02 3.26
N LYS A 147 -10.13 12.34 2.10
CA LYS A 147 -10.02 10.88 2.03
C LYS A 147 -8.62 10.42 2.41
N VAL A 148 -7.58 11.13 1.97
CA VAL A 148 -6.20 10.81 2.35
C VAL A 148 -6.01 10.97 3.85
N LEU A 149 -6.38 12.13 4.42
CA LEU A 149 -6.26 12.38 5.85
C LEU A 149 -7.07 11.35 6.67
N GLY A 150 -8.30 11.03 6.24
CA GLY A 150 -9.11 9.99 6.90
C GLY A 150 -8.48 8.59 6.83
N SER A 151 -7.82 8.25 5.72
CA SER A 151 -7.16 6.95 5.56
C SER A 151 -5.96 6.76 6.48
N ILE A 152 -5.31 7.85 6.94
CA ILE A 152 -4.17 7.77 7.87
C ILE A 152 -4.57 7.01 9.14
N GLY A 153 -5.75 7.28 9.70
CA GLY A 153 -6.24 6.59 10.89
C GLY A 153 -6.37 5.09 10.69
N THR A 154 -6.98 4.68 9.57
CA THR A 154 -7.13 3.26 9.19
C THR A 154 -5.77 2.59 8.99
N ILE A 155 -4.81 3.25 8.33
CA ILE A 155 -3.46 2.72 8.13
C ILE A 155 -2.74 2.54 9.48
N LEU A 156 -2.81 3.53 10.37
CA LEU A 156 -2.21 3.48 11.70
C LEU A 156 -2.83 2.41 12.61
N GLU A 157 -4.07 1.99 12.35
CA GLU A 157 -4.73 0.90 13.08
C GLU A 157 -4.34 -0.48 12.53
N LEU A 158 -4.39 -0.66 11.21
CA LEU A 158 -4.30 -1.97 10.58
C LEU A 158 -2.85 -2.44 10.39
N TYR A 159 -1.95 -1.56 9.98
CA TYR A 159 -0.59 -1.96 9.62
C TYR A 159 0.27 -2.43 10.82
N PRO A 160 0.11 -1.92 12.06
CA PRO A 160 0.74 -2.54 13.22
C PRO A 160 0.29 -3.98 13.45
N ARG A 161 -1.00 -4.27 13.26
CA ARG A 161 -1.56 -5.64 13.37
C ARG A 161 -0.98 -6.54 12.30
N TYR A 162 -0.83 -6.03 11.07
CA TYR A 162 -0.17 -6.74 9.97
C TYR A 162 1.29 -7.08 10.30
N VAL A 163 2.08 -6.09 10.75
CA VAL A 163 3.50 -6.30 11.13
C VAL A 163 3.62 -7.37 12.21
N GLN A 164 2.77 -7.31 13.25
CA GLN A 164 2.75 -8.32 14.31
C GLN A 164 2.40 -9.72 13.78
N ALA A 165 1.42 -9.82 12.88
CA ALA A 165 1.00 -11.09 12.30
C ALA A 165 2.12 -11.74 11.48
N VAL A 166 2.81 -10.97 10.64
CA VAL A 166 3.95 -11.46 9.85
C VAL A 166 5.12 -11.86 10.76
N GLU A 167 5.48 -11.04 11.75
CA GLU A 167 6.60 -11.37 12.65
C GLU A 167 6.30 -12.61 13.51
N ALA A 168 5.06 -12.77 13.97
CA ALA A 168 4.61 -13.96 14.68
C ALA A 168 4.72 -15.22 13.80
N TYR A 169 4.39 -15.11 12.52
CA TYR A 169 4.55 -16.19 11.55
C TYR A 169 6.03 -16.56 11.35
N LEU A 170 6.92 -15.57 11.14
CA LEU A 170 8.36 -15.81 11.00
C LEU A 170 8.92 -16.54 12.23
N THR A 171 8.61 -16.03 13.43
CA THR A 171 9.03 -16.63 14.70
C THR A 171 8.54 -18.07 14.84
N LYS A 172 7.26 -18.33 14.54
CA LYS A 172 6.68 -19.69 14.57
C LYS A 172 7.35 -20.64 13.58
N SER A 173 7.83 -20.09 12.46
CA SER A 173 8.50 -20.83 11.39
C SER A 173 10.01 -21.01 11.65
N GLY A 174 10.53 -20.50 12.78
CA GLY A 174 11.95 -20.59 13.13
C GLY A 174 12.84 -19.65 12.32
N LEU A 175 12.25 -18.58 11.77
CA LEU A 175 12.89 -17.59 10.89
C LEU A 175 13.13 -16.25 11.60
#